data_AF-A0A2S2PQE3-F1
#
_entry.id   AF-A0A2S2PQE3-F1
#
_cell.length_a   1.000
_cell.length_b   1.000
_cell.length_c   1.000
_cell.angle_alpha   90.00
_cell.angle_beta   90.00
_cell.angle_gamma   90.00
#
_symmetry.space_group_name_H-M   'P 1'
#
loop_
_entity.id
_entity.type
_entity.pdbx_description
1 polymer ?
#
loop_
_entity_poly.entity_id
_entity_poly.type
_entity_poly.pdbx_seq_one_letter_code
_entity_poly.pdbx_strand_id
1 'polypeptide(L)'
;CIGFCGEPCPPLCRVCQEEEVTTIIFGNEDEPNARFVYLEDCKHTIESEALSKWMNQNNKEICLKQCPMCKTPILRTQRFMNQVKVIIEDISIIKSKQYGELDAIKRGKKEIIKSLKSLDINFDSNYFSGQNNGYDNIKHLWDTFCQPLIASLKFVGKKRSNFSLPAKDIESLNFVVDLFKTTSKFKKRIEEISDTQKKLIITNHFKWLLEVAFTYSRQLSNQQKHDINMEVARGTRILHLFEIMSTPKYKMACEQRMQNSYTTELVDLVENMEALLMSCKIYTVDSETDIDIITKLINDKFDGLAIITDEERKMIHNAMSTSFLEGYRGQGHWCKCPNGHIYVITECGGPMEEAVCPECKVRIGGQNHRHAQGVTVASEMDGANHLMFQT
;
A
#
# COMPACT_ATOMS: atom_id res chain seq x y z
N CYS A 1 40.80 -19.80 56.42
CA CYS A 1 39.91 -18.97 55.55
C CYS A 1 38.60 -19.72 55.35
N ILE A 2 37.45 -19.03 55.48
CA ILE A 2 36.11 -19.61 55.26
C ILE A 2 35.64 -19.56 53.81
N GLY A 3 36.38 -18.84 52.93
CA GLY A 3 36.13 -18.78 51.50
C GLY A 3 36.76 -19.91 50.71
N PHE A 4 36.71 -19.76 49.39
CA PHE A 4 37.33 -20.65 48.40
C PHE A 4 38.55 -20.00 47.76
N CYS A 5 39.58 -20.79 47.47
CA CYS A 5 40.75 -20.32 46.73
C CYS A 5 40.35 -19.95 45.29
N GLY A 6 40.82 -18.79 44.81
CA GLY A 6 40.52 -18.28 43.47
C GLY A 6 39.28 -17.38 43.40
N GLU A 7 38.51 -17.26 44.50
CA GLU A 7 37.40 -16.32 44.62
C GLU A 7 37.75 -15.18 45.59
N PRO A 8 37.06 -14.03 45.52
CA PRO A 8 37.19 -12.98 46.52
C PRO A 8 36.96 -13.52 47.93
N CYS A 9 37.92 -13.29 48.82
CA CYS A 9 37.81 -13.71 50.21
C CYS A 9 36.63 -13.01 50.89
N PRO A 10 35.73 -13.74 51.57
CA PRO A 10 34.73 -13.13 52.43
C PRO A 10 35.37 -12.22 53.48
N PRO A 11 34.79 -11.04 53.78
CA PRO A 11 35.33 -10.10 54.77
C PRO A 11 35.11 -10.56 56.22
N LEU A 12 34.62 -11.79 56.44
CA LEU A 12 34.33 -12.37 57.76
C LEU A 12 35.38 -13.44 58.12
N CYS A 13 35.76 -13.49 59.41
CA CYS A 13 36.68 -14.49 59.94
C CYS A 13 35.99 -15.35 61.00
N ARG A 14 36.06 -16.68 60.86
CA ARG A 14 35.48 -17.63 61.83
C ARG A 14 36.05 -17.51 63.25
N VAL A 15 37.24 -16.94 63.41
CA VAL A 15 37.89 -16.77 64.73
C VAL A 15 37.53 -15.43 65.36
N CYS A 16 37.40 -14.37 64.56
CA CYS A 16 37.18 -13.02 65.07
C CYS A 16 35.70 -12.60 65.08
N GLN A 17 34.87 -13.22 64.23
CA GLN A 17 33.44 -12.94 64.07
C GLN A 17 32.66 -14.26 64.06
N GLU A 18 32.84 -15.07 65.12
CA GLU A 18 32.18 -16.38 65.24
C GLU A 18 30.65 -16.24 65.19
N GLU A 19 30.08 -15.31 65.98
CA GLU A 19 28.62 -15.08 66.06
C GLU A 19 27.99 -14.76 64.69
N GLU A 20 28.64 -13.92 63.87
CA GLU A 20 28.13 -13.53 62.55
C GLU A 20 28.21 -14.67 61.52
N VAL A 21 29.21 -15.55 61.65
CA VAL A 21 29.43 -16.69 60.74
C VAL A 21 28.58 -17.90 61.13
N THR A 22 28.22 -18.05 62.41
CA THR A 22 27.34 -19.13 62.91
C THR A 22 25.86 -18.73 62.94
N THR A 23 25.52 -17.48 62.63
CA THR A 23 24.12 -17.06 62.54
C THR A 23 23.45 -17.78 61.37
N ILE A 24 22.49 -18.65 61.71
CA ILE A 24 21.76 -19.47 60.73
C ILE A 24 20.78 -18.59 59.96
N ILE A 25 21.03 -18.41 58.66
CA ILE A 25 20.16 -17.67 57.74
C ILE A 25 19.52 -18.62 56.72
N PHE A 26 20.26 -19.64 56.28
CA PHE A 26 19.85 -20.61 55.26
C PHE A 26 19.99 -22.08 55.69
N GLY A 27 20.47 -22.35 56.91
CA GLY A 27 20.32 -23.63 57.61
C GLY A 27 21.60 -24.41 57.88
N ASN A 28 22.72 -24.06 57.23
CA ASN A 28 23.97 -24.83 57.26
C ASN A 28 25.17 -23.98 57.73
N GLU A 29 24.95 -22.76 58.23
CA GLU A 29 26.02 -21.81 58.56
C GLU A 29 26.82 -22.18 59.82
N ASP A 30 26.21 -22.90 60.76
CA ASP A 30 26.78 -23.33 62.04
C ASP A 30 27.72 -24.53 61.90
N GLU A 31 27.80 -25.16 60.72
CA GLU A 31 28.66 -26.31 60.51
C GLU A 31 30.16 -25.95 60.56
N PRO A 32 30.99 -26.77 61.22
CA PRO A 32 32.42 -26.51 61.40
C PRO A 32 33.21 -26.51 60.08
N ASN A 33 32.63 -27.00 58.98
CA ASN A 33 33.20 -26.99 57.64
C ASN A 33 32.46 -26.10 56.64
N ALA A 34 31.42 -25.36 57.07
CA ALA A 34 30.66 -24.46 56.20
C ALA A 34 31.58 -23.48 55.47
N ARG A 35 31.37 -23.32 54.16
CA ARG A 35 32.16 -22.42 53.31
C ARG A 35 31.29 -21.31 52.78
N PHE A 36 31.86 -20.12 52.67
CA PHE A 36 31.12 -18.92 52.29
C PHE A 36 31.60 -18.34 50.97
N VAL A 37 30.66 -17.75 50.24
CA VAL A 37 30.87 -17.09 48.96
C VAL A 37 30.57 -15.60 49.14
N TYR A 38 31.51 -14.77 48.73
CA TYR A 38 31.32 -13.33 48.71
C TYR A 38 30.75 -12.87 47.37
N LEU A 39 29.58 -12.24 47.38
CA LEU A 39 28.95 -11.66 46.20
C LEU A 39 29.48 -10.24 45.98
N GLU A 40 30.39 -10.04 45.02
CA GLU A 40 30.94 -8.72 44.71
C GLU A 40 29.86 -7.70 44.28
N ASP A 41 28.77 -8.17 43.68
CA ASP A 41 27.67 -7.33 43.17
C ASP A 41 26.89 -6.62 44.29
N CYS A 42 26.77 -7.24 45.46
CA CYS A 42 25.96 -6.72 46.58
C CYS A 42 26.63 -6.80 47.95
N LYS A 43 27.87 -7.27 48.01
CA LYS A 43 28.72 -7.42 49.19
C LYS A 43 28.19 -8.36 50.28
N HIS A 44 27.20 -9.19 49.96
CA HIS A 44 26.69 -10.21 50.89
C HIS A 44 27.60 -11.44 50.89
N THR A 45 27.80 -12.00 52.08
CA THR A 45 28.50 -13.26 52.29
C THR A 45 27.47 -14.33 52.58
N ILE A 46 27.41 -15.38 51.77
CA ILE A 46 26.37 -16.41 51.84
C ILE A 46 27.03 -17.79 51.85
N GLU A 47 26.46 -18.73 52.59
CA GLU A 47 26.92 -20.12 52.59
C GLU A 47 26.79 -20.75 51.19
N SER A 48 27.80 -21.52 50.83
CA SER A 48 28.04 -22.07 49.50
C SER A 48 26.95 -23.04 49.03
N GLU A 49 26.52 -23.98 49.85
CA GLU A 49 25.50 -24.96 49.50
C GLU A 49 24.11 -24.32 49.38
N ALA A 50 23.77 -23.43 50.32
CA ALA A 50 22.56 -22.63 50.31
C ALA A 50 22.47 -21.80 49.02
N LEU A 51 23.55 -21.08 48.68
CA LEU A 51 23.61 -20.30 47.44
C LEU A 51 23.53 -21.20 46.20
N SER A 52 24.15 -22.38 46.22
CA SER A 52 24.07 -23.33 45.11
C SER A 52 22.66 -23.90 44.92
N LYS A 53 21.96 -24.23 46.02
CA LYS A 53 20.55 -24.65 45.99
C LYS A 53 19.67 -23.53 45.44
N TRP A 54 19.88 -22.29 45.89
CA TRP A 54 19.15 -21.11 45.42
C TRP A 54 19.35 -20.85 43.92
N MET A 55 20.59 -20.94 43.43
CA MET A 55 20.91 -20.74 42.01
C MET A 55 20.25 -21.79 41.09
N ASN A 56 20.07 -23.01 41.58
CA ASN A 56 19.45 -24.11 40.83
C ASN A 56 17.91 -24.16 40.95
N GLN A 57 17.29 -23.30 41.76
CA GLN A 57 15.83 -23.18 41.81
C GLN A 57 15.31 -22.48 40.54
N ASN A 58 14.17 -22.94 40.02
CA ASN A 58 13.48 -22.36 38.86
C ASN A 58 14.35 -22.24 37.59
N ASN A 59 15.02 -23.32 37.19
CA ASN A 59 15.80 -23.38 35.93
C ASN A 59 14.95 -23.39 34.64
N LYS A 60 13.62 -23.38 34.76
CA LYS A 60 12.70 -23.34 33.61
C LYS A 60 12.38 -21.92 33.14
N GLU A 61 12.67 -20.90 33.95
CA GLU A 61 12.39 -19.50 33.63
C GLU A 61 13.67 -18.77 33.24
N ILE A 62 13.63 -18.03 32.13
CA ILE A 62 14.76 -17.22 31.67
C ILE A 62 14.75 -15.91 32.47
N CYS A 63 15.41 -15.93 33.64
CA CYS A 63 15.54 -14.77 34.52
C CYS A 63 16.95 -14.68 35.12
N LEU A 64 17.42 -13.45 35.36
CA LEU A 64 18.68 -13.23 36.09
C LEU A 64 18.51 -13.73 37.52
N LYS A 65 19.39 -14.64 37.97
CA LYS A 65 19.39 -15.11 39.34
C LYS A 65 19.80 -13.96 40.27
N GLN A 66 19.06 -13.82 41.36
CA GLN A 66 19.17 -12.69 42.28
C GLN A 66 19.74 -13.14 43.63
N CYS A 67 20.41 -12.24 44.34
CA CYS A 67 20.83 -12.47 45.72
C CYS A 67 19.60 -12.74 46.61
N PRO A 68 19.59 -13.81 47.43
CA PRO A 68 18.46 -14.13 48.29
C PRO A 68 18.21 -13.08 49.39
N MET A 69 19.22 -12.29 49.76
CA MET A 69 19.10 -11.26 50.81
C MET A 69 18.58 -9.92 50.29
N CYS A 70 19.03 -9.48 49.11
CA CYS A 70 18.79 -8.12 48.62
C CYS A 70 18.22 -8.03 47.20
N LYS A 71 17.98 -9.17 46.55
CA LYS A 71 17.46 -9.30 45.19
C LYS A 71 18.34 -8.69 44.08
N THR A 72 19.56 -8.23 44.40
CA THR A 72 20.53 -7.75 43.40
C THR A 72 20.92 -8.90 42.47
N PRO A 73 20.90 -8.74 41.14
CA PRO A 73 21.35 -9.76 40.20
C PRO A 73 22.79 -10.20 40.45
N ILE A 74 23.04 -11.50 40.45
CA ILE A 74 24.37 -12.08 40.62
C ILE A 74 24.98 -12.21 39.21
N LEU A 75 26.03 -11.43 38.94
CA LEU A 75 26.65 -11.34 37.61
C LEU A 75 28.15 -11.65 37.61
N ARG A 76 28.84 -11.36 38.72
CA ARG A 76 30.32 -11.39 38.77
C ARG A 76 30.89 -12.63 39.44
N THR A 77 30.07 -13.39 40.17
CA THR A 77 30.53 -14.57 40.92
C THR A 77 31.03 -15.67 39.98
N GLN A 78 32.34 -15.96 40.03
CA GLN A 78 33.02 -16.84 39.06
C GLN A 78 32.40 -18.24 38.95
N ARG A 79 32.05 -18.86 40.08
CA ARG A 79 31.48 -20.21 40.11
C ARG A 79 30.18 -20.38 39.34
N PHE A 80 29.40 -19.30 39.25
CA PHE A 80 28.14 -19.28 38.51
C PHE A 80 28.26 -18.60 37.15
N MET A 81 29.47 -18.19 36.75
CA MET A 81 29.70 -17.43 35.53
C MET A 81 29.22 -18.16 34.27
N ASN A 82 29.36 -19.50 34.22
CA ASN A 82 28.85 -20.27 33.09
C ASN A 82 27.31 -20.25 33.01
N GLN A 83 26.62 -20.38 34.15
CA GLN A 83 25.16 -20.28 34.20
C GLN A 83 24.68 -18.86 33.84
N VAL A 84 25.37 -17.83 34.35
CA VAL A 84 25.09 -16.42 34.04
C VAL A 84 25.29 -16.15 32.55
N LYS A 85 26.35 -16.67 31.92
CA LYS A 85 26.59 -16.53 30.48
C LYS A 85 25.45 -17.12 29.65
N VAL A 86 25.00 -18.33 29.95
CA VAL A 86 23.86 -18.97 29.26
C VAL A 86 22.59 -18.12 29.40
N ILE A 87 22.28 -17.65 30.61
CA ILE A 87 21.09 -16.79 30.84
C ILE A 87 21.20 -15.47 30.06
N ILE A 88 22.39 -14.86 30.01
CA ILE A 88 22.62 -13.62 29.24
C ILE A 88 22.46 -13.88 27.73
N GLU A 89 22.97 -15.01 27.23
CA GLU A 89 22.80 -15.43 25.84
C GLU A 89 21.33 -15.66 25.49
N ASP A 90 20.57 -16.38 26.32
CA ASP A 90 19.14 -16.60 26.15
C ASP A 90 18.35 -15.28 26.15
N ILE A 91 18.66 -14.36 27.09
CA ILE A 91 18.09 -13.01 27.12
C ILE A 91 18.45 -12.24 25.84
N SER A 92 19.66 -12.41 25.32
CA SER A 92 20.09 -11.80 24.06
C SER A 92 19.32 -12.36 22.86
N ILE A 93 19.07 -13.67 22.80
CA ILE A 93 18.25 -14.30 21.76
C ILE A 93 16.80 -13.81 21.83
N ILE A 94 16.23 -13.65 23.02
CA ILE A 94 14.89 -13.08 23.18
C ILE A 94 14.88 -11.62 22.71
N LYS A 95 15.89 -10.84 23.10
CA LYS A 95 16.03 -9.45 22.65
C LYS A 95 16.19 -9.37 21.14
N SER A 96 16.95 -10.26 20.49
CA SER A 96 17.09 -10.26 19.04
C SER A 96 15.80 -10.71 18.33
N LYS A 97 15.05 -11.66 18.89
CA LYS A 97 13.74 -12.06 18.36
C LYS A 97 12.68 -10.96 18.51
N GLN A 98 12.69 -10.22 19.61
CA GLN A 98 11.68 -9.20 19.91
C GLN A 98 12.01 -7.82 19.33
N TYR A 99 13.29 -7.48 19.25
CA TYR A 99 13.76 -6.17 18.78
C TYR A 99 14.49 -6.25 17.43
N GLY A 100 14.89 -7.41 16.92
CA GLY A 100 15.73 -7.53 15.73
C GLY A 100 17.20 -7.18 15.98
N GLU A 101 18.03 -7.18 14.93
CA GLU A 101 19.41 -6.69 15.03
C GLU A 101 19.43 -5.17 15.31
N LEU A 102 20.09 -4.76 16.39
CA LEU A 102 20.17 -3.35 16.81
C LEU A 102 20.60 -2.38 15.69
N ASP A 103 21.45 -2.84 14.79
CA ASP A 103 21.91 -2.01 13.67
C ASP A 103 20.89 -1.93 12.52
N ALA A 104 20.11 -2.99 12.28
CA ALA A 104 18.97 -2.94 11.37
C ALA A 104 17.88 -1.98 11.88
N ILE A 105 17.60 -1.98 13.19
CA ILE A 105 16.68 -1.02 13.84
C ILE A 105 17.17 0.41 13.65
N LYS A 106 18.46 0.69 13.91
CA LYS A 106 19.03 2.03 13.75
C LYS A 106 18.96 2.52 12.30
N ARG A 107 19.28 1.65 11.33
CA ARG A 107 19.18 1.97 9.90
C ARG A 107 17.73 2.23 9.50
N GLY A 108 16.80 1.33 9.84
CA GLY A 108 15.37 1.49 9.57
C GLY A 108 14.79 2.76 10.17
N LYS A 109 15.15 3.08 11.42
CA LYS A 109 14.77 4.33 12.08
C LYS A 109 15.23 5.55 11.29
N LYS A 110 16.48 5.58 10.79
CA LYS A 110 17.02 6.71 10.03
C LYS A 110 16.30 6.90 8.69
N GLU A 111 16.00 5.81 7.99
CA GLU A 111 15.30 5.84 6.69
C GLU A 111 13.84 6.27 6.82
N ILE A 112 13.11 5.75 7.81
CA ILE A 112 11.73 6.19 8.13
C ILE A 112 11.71 7.69 8.34
N ILE A 113 12.62 8.15 9.16
CA ILE A 113 12.71 9.55 9.55
C ILE A 113 13.00 10.46 8.35
N LYS A 114 13.88 10.02 7.46
CA LYS A 114 14.19 10.76 6.23
C LYS A 114 12.94 10.85 5.34
N SER A 115 12.22 9.73 5.21
CA SER A 115 10.94 9.69 4.48
C SER A 115 9.90 10.61 5.12
N LEU A 116 9.73 10.56 6.45
CA LEU A 116 8.79 11.41 7.19
C LEU A 116 9.08 12.89 6.98
N LYS A 117 10.34 13.32 7.09
CA LYS A 117 10.71 14.73 6.84
C LYS A 117 10.38 15.15 5.41
N SER A 118 10.69 14.30 4.43
CA SER A 118 10.39 14.58 3.02
C SER A 118 8.89 14.71 2.78
N LEU A 119 8.09 13.84 3.40
CA LEU A 119 6.64 13.85 3.28
C LEU A 119 6.01 15.01 4.04
N ASP A 120 6.55 15.38 5.20
CA ASP A 120 6.07 16.49 6.02
C ASP A 120 6.23 17.84 5.32
N ILE A 121 7.40 18.07 4.70
CA ILE A 121 7.68 19.28 3.90
C ILE A 121 6.77 19.36 2.68
N ASN A 122 6.46 18.21 2.08
CA ASN A 122 5.69 18.10 0.84
C ASN A 122 4.27 17.55 1.09
N PHE A 123 3.70 17.79 2.27
CA PHE A 123 2.44 17.14 2.63
C PHE A 123 1.32 17.56 1.67
N ASP A 124 1.16 18.87 1.46
CA ASP A 124 0.12 19.47 0.63
C ASP A 124 0.21 19.01 -0.83
N SER A 125 1.43 18.84 -1.35
CA SER A 125 1.66 18.37 -2.72
C SER A 125 1.40 16.86 -2.86
N ASN A 126 1.68 16.07 -1.81
CA ASN A 126 1.45 14.62 -1.81
C ASN A 126 0.03 14.21 -1.42
N TYR A 127 -0.71 15.04 -0.69
CA TYR A 127 -2.08 14.72 -0.34
C TYR A 127 -2.95 14.68 -1.60
N PHE A 128 -3.71 13.59 -1.75
CA PHE A 128 -4.40 13.22 -2.98
C PHE A 128 -5.67 14.05 -3.23
N SER A 129 -6.13 14.84 -2.26
CA SER A 129 -7.31 15.71 -2.41
C SER A 129 -7.01 17.19 -2.14
N GLY A 130 -7.88 18.08 -2.60
CA GLY A 130 -7.78 19.51 -2.31
C GLY A 130 -8.06 19.88 -0.84
N GLN A 131 -7.78 21.14 -0.49
CA GLN A 131 -7.89 21.68 0.88
C GLN A 131 -9.31 21.63 1.48
N ASN A 132 -10.36 21.47 0.67
CA ASN A 132 -11.76 21.55 1.14
C ASN A 132 -12.36 20.24 1.68
N ASN A 133 -11.72 19.08 1.48
CA ASN A 133 -12.33 17.76 1.79
C ASN A 133 -11.84 17.15 3.13
N GLY A 134 -11.88 17.94 4.21
CA GLY A 134 -11.39 17.51 5.53
C GLY A 134 -9.88 17.31 5.59
N TYR A 135 -9.17 18.05 4.73
CA TYR A 135 -7.72 18.23 4.73
C TYR A 135 -7.20 18.52 6.14
N ASP A 136 -7.83 19.44 6.85
CA ASP A 136 -7.42 19.87 8.20
C ASP A 136 -7.40 18.71 9.20
N ASN A 137 -8.37 17.79 9.12
CA ASN A 137 -8.42 16.61 9.98
C ASN A 137 -7.24 15.67 9.70
N ILE A 138 -6.99 15.37 8.42
CA ILE A 138 -5.88 14.51 8.02
C ILE A 138 -4.54 15.15 8.36
N LYS A 139 -4.39 16.45 8.13
CA LYS A 139 -3.18 17.19 8.45
C LYS A 139 -2.93 17.18 9.97
N HIS A 140 -3.96 17.38 10.78
CA HIS A 140 -3.86 17.28 12.23
C HIS A 140 -3.45 15.86 12.68
N LEU A 141 -4.07 14.81 12.12
CA LEU A 141 -3.72 13.41 12.41
C LEU A 141 -2.28 13.11 11.99
N TRP A 142 -1.87 13.58 10.81
CA TRP A 142 -0.49 13.49 10.32
C TRP A 142 0.48 14.19 11.24
N ASP A 143 0.20 15.42 11.68
CA ASP A 143 1.10 16.19 12.56
C ASP A 143 1.24 15.53 13.93
N THR A 144 0.12 15.04 14.50
CA THR A 144 0.09 14.28 15.75
C THR A 144 0.96 13.02 15.66
N PHE A 145 0.93 12.36 14.50
CA PHE A 145 1.76 11.20 14.19
C PHE A 145 3.24 11.55 13.95
N CYS A 146 3.50 12.56 13.12
CA CYS A 146 4.80 12.84 12.51
C CYS A 146 5.70 13.69 13.42
N GLN A 147 5.16 14.72 14.06
CA GLN A 147 5.96 15.69 14.84
C GLN A 147 6.70 15.05 16.03
N PRO A 148 6.11 14.14 16.83
CA PRO A 148 6.84 13.46 17.91
C PRO A 148 8.00 12.60 17.38
N LEU A 149 7.83 11.98 16.21
CA LEU A 149 8.84 11.15 15.56
C LEU A 149 9.99 12.01 15.03
N ILE A 150 9.68 13.15 14.41
CA ILE A 150 10.70 14.10 13.94
C ILE A 150 11.43 14.76 15.12
N ALA A 151 10.72 15.13 16.19
CA ALA A 151 11.31 15.73 17.39
C ALA A 151 12.34 14.81 18.05
N SER A 152 12.10 13.49 18.02
CA SER A 152 13.05 12.49 18.53
C SER A 152 14.45 12.54 17.89
N LEU A 153 14.58 13.20 16.73
CA LEU A 153 15.85 13.39 16.02
C LEU A 153 16.59 14.67 16.35
N LYS A 154 15.87 15.72 16.77
CA LYS A 154 16.50 17.02 17.06
C LYS A 154 17.37 16.95 18.32
N PHE A 155 17.11 15.98 19.20
CA PHE A 155 17.93 15.67 20.37
C PHE A 155 19.20 14.89 20.01
N VAL A 156 20.21 15.58 19.47
CA VAL A 156 21.58 15.05 19.26
C VAL A 156 22.58 15.59 20.29
N GLY A 157 22.13 16.35 21.30
CA GLY A 157 23.00 16.94 22.33
C GLY A 157 23.03 16.18 23.65
N LYS A 158 24.12 15.44 23.93
CA LYS A 158 24.65 14.88 25.21
C LYS A 158 23.73 14.17 26.23
N LYS A 159 22.40 14.25 26.16
CA LYS A 159 21.48 13.35 26.85
C LYS A 159 20.79 12.51 25.79
N ARG A 160 21.22 11.24 25.66
CA ARG A 160 20.50 10.25 24.85
C ARG A 160 19.05 10.28 25.31
N SER A 161 18.14 10.83 24.51
CA SER A 161 16.72 10.57 24.77
C SER A 161 16.56 9.07 24.57
N ASN A 162 16.09 8.37 25.61
CA ASN A 162 15.83 6.94 25.57
C ASN A 162 14.59 6.63 24.70
N PHE A 163 14.46 7.25 23.52
CA PHE A 163 13.41 6.93 22.56
C PHE A 163 13.81 5.66 21.81
N SER A 164 13.62 4.54 22.50
CA SER A 164 13.71 3.18 21.97
C SER A 164 12.37 2.82 21.35
N LEU A 165 12.29 2.84 20.02
CA LEU A 165 11.17 2.28 19.27
C LEU A 165 11.40 0.77 19.09
N PRO A 166 10.50 -0.10 19.58
CA PRO A 166 10.48 -1.52 19.22
C PRO A 166 10.45 -1.72 17.70
N ALA A 167 11.03 -2.83 17.21
CA ALA A 167 11.02 -3.13 15.77
C ALA A 167 9.61 -3.24 15.18
N LYS A 168 8.66 -3.80 15.93
CA LYS A 168 7.24 -3.85 15.53
C LYS A 168 6.65 -2.46 15.27
N ASP A 169 7.05 -1.46 16.04
CA ASP A 169 6.56 -0.10 15.89
C ASP A 169 7.19 0.51 14.63
N ILE A 170 8.48 0.26 14.38
CA ILE A 170 9.18 0.69 13.15
C ILE A 170 8.51 0.11 11.89
N GLU A 171 8.13 -1.16 11.92
CA GLU A 171 7.44 -1.82 10.81
C GLU A 171 6.05 -1.20 10.54
N SER A 172 5.25 -0.97 11.58
CA SER A 172 3.95 -0.32 11.44
C SER A 172 4.07 1.14 10.99
N LEU A 173 5.11 1.86 11.43
CA LEU A 173 5.41 3.21 10.95
C LEU A 173 5.81 3.22 9.46
N ASN A 174 6.64 2.26 9.01
CA ASN A 174 6.98 2.09 7.60
C ASN A 174 5.71 1.87 6.76
N PHE A 175 4.83 0.99 7.22
CA PHE A 175 3.56 0.72 6.54
C PHE A 175 2.73 2.00 6.34
N VAL A 176 2.57 2.81 7.38
CA VAL A 176 1.83 4.08 7.30
C VAL A 176 2.47 5.06 6.30
N VAL A 177 3.81 5.15 6.30
CA VAL A 177 4.56 5.98 5.35
C VAL A 177 4.37 5.50 3.91
N ASP A 178 4.43 4.19 3.68
CA ASP A 178 4.28 3.61 2.36
C ASP A 178 2.84 3.67 1.85
N LEU A 179 1.85 3.56 2.75
CA LEU A 179 0.45 3.81 2.44
C LEU A 179 0.26 5.26 1.97
N PHE A 180 0.79 6.24 2.70
CA PHE A 180 0.67 7.64 2.29
C PHE A 180 1.32 7.90 0.92
N LYS A 181 2.53 7.37 0.70
CA LYS A 181 3.20 7.42 -0.62
C LYS A 181 2.43 6.70 -1.73
N THR A 182 1.68 5.65 -1.40
CA THR A 182 0.90 4.91 -2.38
C THR A 182 -0.35 5.71 -2.76
N THR A 183 -1.07 6.23 -1.78
CA THR A 183 -2.24 7.09 -2.02
C THR A 183 -1.89 8.37 -2.78
N SER A 184 -0.71 8.96 -2.55
CA SER A 184 -0.27 10.16 -3.27
C SER A 184 -0.11 9.95 -4.78
N LYS A 185 0.24 8.73 -5.22
CA LYS A 185 0.36 8.37 -6.65
C LYS A 185 -0.98 8.45 -7.37
N PHE A 186 -2.10 8.33 -6.66
CA PHE A 186 -3.44 8.38 -7.24
C PHE A 186 -3.94 9.81 -7.46
N LYS A 187 -3.24 10.83 -6.93
CA LYS A 187 -3.65 12.25 -7.01
C LYS A 187 -4.05 12.67 -8.43
N LYS A 188 -3.15 12.48 -9.40
CA LYS A 188 -3.38 12.88 -10.80
C LYS A 188 -4.60 12.17 -11.40
N ARG A 189 -4.73 10.86 -11.17
CA ARG A 189 -5.86 10.05 -11.65
C ARG A 189 -7.19 10.53 -11.04
N ILE A 190 -7.21 10.84 -9.75
CA ILE A 190 -8.39 11.40 -9.06
C ILE A 190 -8.73 12.80 -9.60
N GLU A 191 -7.72 13.62 -9.91
CA GLU A 191 -7.91 14.96 -10.47
C GLU A 191 -8.57 14.92 -11.85
N GLU A 192 -8.20 13.95 -12.69
CA GLU A 192 -8.71 13.72 -14.05
C GLU A 192 -10.18 13.23 -14.10
N ILE A 193 -10.75 12.77 -12.98
CA ILE A 193 -12.17 12.38 -12.91
C ILE A 193 -13.06 13.62 -13.04
N SER A 194 -13.87 13.65 -14.10
CA SER A 194 -14.80 14.76 -14.38
C SER A 194 -16.05 14.75 -13.49
N ASP A 195 -16.51 13.55 -13.13
CA ASP A 195 -17.72 13.35 -12.31
C ASP A 195 -17.43 13.70 -10.83
N THR A 196 -18.12 14.72 -10.32
CA THR A 196 -17.89 15.26 -8.97
C THR A 196 -18.26 14.27 -7.88
N GLN A 197 -19.30 13.46 -8.07
CA GLN A 197 -19.75 12.47 -7.10
C GLN A 197 -18.77 11.30 -7.04
N LYS A 198 -18.35 10.77 -8.20
CA LYS A 198 -17.34 9.71 -8.27
C LYS A 198 -16.01 10.15 -7.68
N LYS A 199 -15.57 11.38 -7.99
CA LYS A 199 -14.38 11.99 -7.40
C LYS A 199 -14.46 12.08 -5.88
N LEU A 200 -15.63 12.43 -5.34
CA LEU A 200 -15.87 12.47 -3.90
C LEU A 200 -15.83 11.07 -3.26
N ILE A 201 -16.45 10.06 -3.88
CA ILE A 201 -16.45 8.67 -3.40
C ILE A 201 -15.01 8.17 -3.24
N ILE A 202 -14.20 8.28 -4.29
CA ILE A 202 -12.83 7.77 -4.23
C ILE A 202 -11.93 8.58 -3.28
N THR A 203 -12.15 9.89 -3.20
CA THR A 203 -11.47 10.76 -2.24
C THR A 203 -11.77 10.32 -0.81
N ASN A 204 -13.04 10.07 -0.49
CA ASN A 204 -13.46 9.64 0.84
C ASN A 204 -12.93 8.24 1.18
N HIS A 205 -12.85 7.35 0.20
CA HIS A 205 -12.28 6.00 0.38
C HIS A 205 -10.82 6.04 0.84
N PHE A 206 -9.95 6.72 0.09
CA PHE A 206 -8.53 6.83 0.48
C PHE A 206 -8.34 7.68 1.73
N LYS A 207 -9.21 8.66 1.96
CA LYS A 207 -9.18 9.48 3.18
C LYS A 207 -9.42 8.61 4.41
N TRP A 208 -10.46 7.79 4.39
CA TRP A 208 -10.78 6.86 5.47
C TRP A 208 -9.60 5.92 5.77
N LEU A 209 -8.95 5.38 4.74
CA LEU A 209 -7.75 4.54 4.92
C LEU A 209 -6.60 5.28 5.63
N LEU A 210 -6.34 6.53 5.25
CA LEU A 210 -5.34 7.36 5.92
C LEU A 210 -5.74 7.71 7.37
N GLU A 211 -7.02 8.00 7.63
CA GLU A 211 -7.51 8.28 8.99
C GLU A 211 -7.26 7.07 9.91
N VAL A 212 -7.61 5.87 9.46
CA VAL A 212 -7.37 4.63 10.20
C VAL A 212 -5.87 4.42 10.42
N ALA A 213 -5.06 4.56 9.37
CA ALA A 213 -3.62 4.31 9.44
C ALA A 213 -2.89 5.31 10.36
N PHE A 214 -3.22 6.60 10.30
CA PHE A 214 -2.60 7.61 11.16
C PHE A 214 -3.04 7.45 12.62
N THR A 215 -4.33 7.18 12.85
CA THR A 215 -4.89 6.98 14.20
C THR A 215 -4.24 5.79 14.92
N TYR A 216 -4.08 4.65 14.22
CA TYR A 216 -3.56 3.41 14.81
C TYR A 216 -2.10 3.11 14.44
N SER A 217 -1.34 4.11 13.99
CA SER A 217 -0.01 3.98 13.38
C SER A 217 1.03 3.13 14.13
N ARG A 218 0.92 2.98 15.46
CA ARG A 218 1.82 2.15 16.28
C ARG A 218 1.25 0.78 16.68
N GLN A 219 -0.01 0.51 16.40
CA GLN A 219 -0.75 -0.64 16.91
C GLN A 219 -1.35 -1.53 15.80
N LEU A 220 -1.06 -1.24 14.53
CA LEU A 220 -1.52 -2.06 13.41
C LEU A 220 -0.93 -3.47 13.48
N SER A 221 -1.80 -4.46 13.61
CA SER A 221 -1.46 -5.88 13.46
C SER A 221 -1.18 -6.22 12.00
N ASN A 222 -0.54 -7.37 11.74
CA ASN A 222 -0.31 -7.82 10.37
C ASN A 222 -1.60 -8.10 9.61
N GLN A 223 -2.66 -8.56 10.30
CA GLN A 223 -3.98 -8.71 9.71
C GLN A 223 -4.55 -7.35 9.30
N GLN A 224 -4.50 -6.34 10.18
CA GLN A 224 -5.01 -5.00 9.85
C GLN A 224 -4.24 -4.35 8.69
N LYS A 225 -2.91 -4.55 8.62
CA LYS A 225 -2.10 -4.10 7.47
C LYS A 225 -2.54 -4.77 6.17
N HIS A 226 -2.83 -6.07 6.22
CA HIS A 226 -3.34 -6.82 5.07
C HIS A 226 -4.71 -6.30 4.64
N ASP A 227 -5.65 -6.12 5.58
CA ASP A 227 -7.00 -5.62 5.29
C ASP A 227 -6.96 -4.22 4.67
N ILE A 228 -6.11 -3.32 5.19
CA ILE A 228 -5.88 -1.98 4.61
C ILE A 228 -5.33 -2.10 3.18
N ASN A 229 -4.37 -3.00 2.93
CA ASN A 229 -3.84 -3.20 1.57
C ASN A 229 -4.90 -3.73 0.61
N MET A 230 -5.79 -4.61 1.05
CA MET A 230 -6.92 -5.07 0.24
C MET A 230 -7.87 -3.92 -0.10
N GLU A 231 -8.16 -3.03 0.85
CA GLU A 231 -8.97 -1.84 0.58
C GLU A 231 -8.25 -0.79 -0.30
N VAL A 232 -6.91 -0.70 -0.26
CA VAL A 232 -6.14 0.08 -1.24
C VAL A 232 -6.28 -0.52 -2.65
N ALA A 233 -6.21 -1.84 -2.77
CA ALA A 233 -6.43 -2.54 -4.04
C ALA A 233 -7.84 -2.27 -4.57
N ARG A 234 -8.86 -2.40 -3.71
CA ARG A 234 -10.25 -2.04 -4.03
C ARG A 234 -10.38 -0.60 -4.51
N GLY A 235 -9.77 0.37 -3.82
CA GLY A 235 -9.75 1.77 -4.25
C GLY A 235 -9.11 1.95 -5.62
N THR A 236 -8.06 1.20 -5.92
CA THR A 236 -7.40 1.20 -7.24
C THR A 236 -8.33 0.64 -8.33
N ARG A 237 -9.13 -0.38 -8.02
CA ARG A 237 -10.14 -0.93 -8.93
C ARG A 237 -11.31 0.02 -9.14
N ILE A 238 -11.76 0.72 -8.10
CA ILE A 238 -12.78 1.78 -8.21
C ILE A 238 -12.29 2.91 -9.12
N LEU A 239 -11.03 3.35 -8.98
CA LEU A 239 -10.45 4.33 -9.91
C LEU A 239 -10.50 3.85 -11.35
N HIS A 240 -10.10 2.61 -11.60
CA HIS A 240 -10.12 2.03 -12.93
C HIS A 240 -11.53 1.92 -13.51
N LEU A 241 -12.50 1.51 -12.69
CA LEU A 241 -13.91 1.52 -13.06
C LEU A 241 -14.38 2.92 -13.47
N PHE A 242 -14.04 3.96 -12.70
CA PHE A 242 -14.42 5.33 -13.02
C PHE A 242 -13.74 5.85 -14.30
N GLU A 243 -12.51 5.42 -14.59
CA GLU A 243 -11.84 5.67 -15.87
C GLU A 243 -12.60 5.02 -17.03
N ILE A 244 -12.96 3.74 -16.92
CA ILE A 244 -13.77 3.01 -17.91
C ILE A 244 -15.09 3.75 -18.16
N MET A 245 -15.81 4.10 -17.09
CA MET A 245 -17.10 4.80 -17.18
C MET A 245 -16.98 6.20 -17.81
N SER A 246 -15.79 6.80 -17.78
CA SER A 246 -15.55 8.12 -18.35
C SER A 246 -15.25 8.06 -19.86
N THR A 247 -14.91 6.89 -20.39
CA THR A 247 -14.56 6.72 -21.82
C THR A 247 -15.75 7.04 -22.73
N PRO A 248 -15.51 7.65 -23.91
CA PRO A 248 -16.57 7.88 -24.90
C PRO A 248 -17.25 6.59 -25.35
N LYS A 249 -16.47 5.51 -25.55
CA LYS A 249 -16.99 4.19 -25.95
C LYS A 249 -18.03 3.66 -24.94
N TYR A 250 -17.76 3.77 -23.64
CA TYR A 250 -18.72 3.37 -22.62
C TYR A 250 -19.98 4.25 -22.61
N LYS A 251 -19.80 5.57 -22.69
CA LYS A 251 -20.93 6.53 -22.70
C LYS A 251 -21.87 6.25 -23.88
N MET A 252 -21.32 6.01 -25.07
CA MET A 252 -22.10 5.64 -26.25
C MET A 252 -22.77 4.27 -26.09
N ALA A 253 -22.09 3.29 -25.49
CA ALA A 253 -22.70 1.99 -25.18
C ALA A 253 -23.90 2.12 -24.23
N CYS A 254 -23.83 3.01 -23.23
CA CYS A 254 -24.96 3.33 -22.35
C CYS A 254 -26.14 3.96 -23.11
N GLU A 255 -25.88 4.90 -24.03
CA GLU A 255 -26.91 5.52 -24.85
C GLU A 255 -27.60 4.51 -25.78
N GLN A 256 -26.83 3.55 -26.31
CA GLN A 256 -27.31 2.51 -27.22
C GLN A 256 -27.77 1.23 -26.49
N ARG A 257 -27.91 1.25 -25.16
CA ARG A 257 -28.21 0.05 -24.34
C ARG A 257 -29.48 -0.69 -24.77
N MET A 258 -30.47 0.01 -25.31
CA MET A 258 -31.75 -0.57 -25.75
C MET A 258 -31.77 -1.04 -27.21
N GLN A 259 -30.68 -0.85 -27.96
CA GLN A 259 -30.64 -1.08 -29.40
C GLN A 259 -29.79 -2.30 -29.81
N ASN A 260 -28.88 -2.76 -28.95
CA ASN A 260 -27.94 -3.83 -29.26
C ASN A 260 -27.66 -4.71 -28.03
N SER A 261 -27.90 -6.03 -28.13
CA SER A 261 -27.59 -7.01 -27.07
C SER A 261 -26.13 -6.92 -26.59
N TYR A 262 -25.21 -6.58 -27.48
CA TYR A 262 -23.79 -6.48 -27.16
C TYR A 262 -23.47 -5.28 -26.25
N THR A 263 -24.11 -4.12 -26.47
CA THR A 263 -23.94 -2.95 -25.60
C THR A 263 -24.66 -3.15 -24.27
N THR A 264 -25.79 -3.85 -24.25
CA THR A 264 -26.46 -4.26 -23.00
C THR A 264 -25.54 -5.09 -22.13
N GLU A 265 -24.93 -6.15 -22.67
CA GLU A 265 -24.01 -7.01 -21.92
C GLU A 265 -22.80 -6.27 -21.36
N LEU A 266 -22.22 -5.33 -22.13
CA LEU A 266 -21.10 -4.51 -21.65
C LEU A 266 -21.52 -3.63 -20.46
N VAL A 267 -22.66 -2.97 -20.56
CA VAL A 267 -23.18 -2.13 -19.47
C VAL A 267 -23.47 -2.98 -18.23
N ASP A 268 -24.08 -4.15 -18.41
CA ASP A 268 -24.38 -5.07 -17.30
C ASP A 268 -23.09 -5.57 -16.61
N LEU A 269 -22.01 -5.83 -17.37
CA LEU A 269 -20.70 -6.19 -16.80
C LEU A 269 -20.11 -5.06 -15.95
N VAL A 270 -20.20 -3.81 -16.42
CA VAL A 270 -19.70 -2.64 -15.68
C VAL A 270 -20.54 -2.37 -14.44
N GLU A 271 -21.87 -2.48 -14.52
CA GLU A 271 -22.78 -2.37 -13.37
C GLU A 271 -22.53 -3.47 -12.33
N ASN A 272 -22.23 -4.70 -12.76
CA ASN A 272 -21.83 -5.79 -11.86
C ASN A 272 -20.51 -5.49 -11.16
N MET A 273 -19.50 -5.03 -11.90
CA MET A 273 -18.21 -4.60 -11.32
C MET A 273 -18.40 -3.49 -10.28
N GLU A 274 -19.24 -2.49 -10.59
CA GLU A 274 -19.60 -1.41 -9.66
C GLU A 274 -20.28 -1.95 -8.39
N ALA A 275 -21.27 -2.84 -8.54
CA ALA A 275 -21.97 -3.42 -7.40
C ALA A 275 -21.03 -4.20 -6.45
N LEU A 276 -20.09 -4.97 -7.00
CA LEU A 276 -19.08 -5.69 -6.22
C LEU A 276 -18.14 -4.72 -5.49
N LEU A 277 -17.60 -3.73 -6.22
CA LEU A 277 -16.66 -2.75 -5.69
C LEU A 277 -17.28 -1.73 -4.74
N MET A 278 -18.60 -1.53 -4.75
CA MET A 278 -19.30 -0.64 -3.82
C MET A 278 -19.95 -1.40 -2.65
N SER A 279 -19.86 -2.73 -2.62
CA SER A 279 -20.48 -3.57 -1.58
C SER A 279 -19.84 -3.40 -0.20
N CYS A 280 -20.60 -3.36 0.89
CA CYS A 280 -20.02 -3.29 2.25
C CYS A 280 -19.38 -4.63 2.72
N LYS A 281 -19.14 -5.58 1.82
CA LYS A 281 -18.48 -6.85 2.14
C LYS A 281 -16.97 -6.63 2.27
N ILE A 282 -16.33 -7.51 3.03
CA ILE A 282 -14.86 -7.56 3.12
C ILE A 282 -14.31 -7.83 1.71
N TYR A 283 -13.37 -7.02 1.28
CA TYR A 283 -12.70 -7.20 -0.01
C TYR A 283 -11.57 -8.22 0.14
N THR A 284 -11.67 -9.36 -0.55
CA THR A 284 -10.73 -10.48 -0.42
C THR A 284 -9.95 -10.72 -1.70
N VAL A 285 -8.97 -11.64 -1.65
CA VAL A 285 -8.25 -12.10 -2.85
C VAL A 285 -9.20 -12.74 -3.87
N ASP A 286 -10.24 -13.42 -3.41
CA ASP A 286 -11.28 -13.97 -4.30
C ASP A 286 -12.06 -12.83 -4.97
N SER A 287 -12.42 -11.78 -4.22
CA SER A 287 -13.06 -10.59 -4.79
C SER A 287 -12.16 -9.92 -5.85
N GLU A 288 -10.86 -9.80 -5.58
CA GLU A 288 -9.88 -9.28 -6.54
C GLU A 288 -9.82 -10.13 -7.82
N THR A 289 -9.88 -11.46 -7.66
CA THR A 289 -9.89 -12.41 -8.78
C THR A 289 -11.15 -12.27 -9.63
N ASP A 290 -12.33 -12.14 -9.00
CA ASP A 290 -13.59 -11.91 -9.69
C ASP A 290 -13.57 -10.60 -10.47
N ILE A 291 -13.02 -9.53 -9.87
CA ILE A 291 -12.84 -8.24 -10.52
C ILE A 291 -11.88 -8.33 -11.71
N ASP A 292 -10.80 -9.11 -11.62
CA ASP A 292 -9.90 -9.33 -12.74
C ASP A 292 -10.57 -10.08 -13.91
N ILE A 293 -11.44 -11.06 -13.61
CA ILE A 293 -12.21 -11.77 -14.63
C ILE A 293 -13.17 -10.79 -15.33
N ILE A 294 -13.92 -9.99 -14.56
CA ILE A 294 -14.86 -9.01 -15.12
C ILE A 294 -14.11 -7.96 -15.93
N THR A 295 -12.96 -7.48 -15.45
CA THR A 295 -12.13 -6.49 -16.17
C THR A 295 -11.69 -7.03 -17.54
N LYS A 296 -11.29 -8.30 -17.63
CA LYS A 296 -10.94 -8.94 -18.90
C LYS A 296 -12.13 -9.01 -19.85
N LEU A 297 -13.29 -9.46 -19.35
CA LEU A 297 -14.52 -9.52 -20.15
C LEU A 297 -14.94 -8.13 -20.67
N ILE A 298 -14.79 -7.10 -19.84
CA ILE A 298 -15.02 -5.71 -20.26
C ILE A 298 -14.05 -5.36 -21.40
N ASN A 299 -12.75 -5.57 -21.23
CA ASN A 299 -11.77 -5.23 -22.27
C ASN A 299 -12.03 -5.97 -23.59
N ASP A 300 -12.31 -7.27 -23.54
CA ASP A 300 -12.65 -8.07 -24.73
C ASP A 300 -13.90 -7.50 -25.45
N LYS A 301 -14.89 -7.02 -24.68
CA LYS A 301 -16.08 -6.36 -25.21
C LYS A 301 -15.76 -4.99 -25.81
N PHE A 302 -14.88 -4.22 -25.17
CA PHE A 302 -14.41 -2.93 -25.70
C PHE A 302 -13.69 -3.10 -27.04
N ASP A 303 -12.87 -4.15 -27.20
CA ASP A 303 -12.15 -4.43 -28.44
C ASP A 303 -13.10 -4.87 -29.57
N GLY A 304 -14.18 -5.58 -29.24
CA GLY A 304 -15.20 -5.98 -30.21
C GLY A 304 -16.26 -4.92 -30.52
N LEU A 305 -16.27 -3.77 -29.83
CA LEU A 305 -17.17 -2.66 -30.15
C LEU A 305 -16.71 -1.95 -31.44
N ALA A 306 -17.50 -2.11 -32.51
CA ALA A 306 -17.37 -1.31 -33.74
C ALA A 306 -17.92 0.13 -33.57
N ILE A 307 -17.64 0.78 -32.44
CA ILE A 307 -18.00 2.17 -32.19
C ILE A 307 -16.80 3.03 -32.54
N ILE A 308 -16.86 3.72 -33.68
CA ILE A 308 -15.86 4.70 -34.11
C ILE A 308 -16.11 6.00 -33.35
N THR A 309 -15.19 6.40 -32.46
CA THR A 309 -15.25 7.69 -31.76
C THR A 309 -15.03 8.86 -32.72
N ASP A 310 -15.39 10.08 -32.33
CA ASP A 310 -15.13 11.27 -33.16
C ASP A 310 -13.63 11.49 -33.40
N GLU A 311 -12.77 11.14 -32.44
CA GLU A 311 -11.32 11.15 -32.64
C GLU A 311 -10.87 10.09 -33.66
N GLU A 312 -11.34 8.85 -33.52
CA GLU A 312 -11.03 7.77 -34.48
C GLU A 312 -11.53 8.14 -35.88
N ARG A 313 -12.70 8.78 -35.96
CA ARG A 313 -13.26 9.28 -37.22
C ARG A 313 -12.41 10.37 -37.84
N LYS A 314 -11.93 11.34 -37.05
CA LYS A 314 -10.98 12.36 -37.50
C LYS A 314 -9.64 11.76 -37.92
N MET A 315 -9.15 10.72 -37.23
CA MET A 315 -7.92 10.03 -37.60
C MET A 315 -8.08 9.30 -38.94
N ILE A 316 -9.19 8.58 -39.14
CA ILE A 316 -9.53 7.93 -40.41
C ILE A 316 -9.66 8.99 -41.51
N HIS A 317 -10.38 10.09 -41.25
CA HIS A 317 -10.50 11.21 -42.19
C HIS A 317 -9.13 11.77 -42.58
N ASN A 318 -8.27 12.09 -41.61
CA ASN A 318 -6.94 12.67 -41.84
C ASN A 318 -6.00 11.72 -42.60
N ALA A 319 -6.05 10.42 -42.28
CA ALA A 319 -5.27 9.41 -42.97
C ALA A 319 -5.70 9.32 -44.45
N MET A 320 -7.00 9.27 -44.69
CA MET A 320 -7.55 9.17 -46.05
C MET A 320 -7.45 10.48 -46.82
N SER A 321 -7.43 11.64 -46.14
CA SER A 321 -7.39 12.95 -46.81
C SER A 321 -6.09 13.26 -47.52
N THR A 322 -5.00 12.54 -47.18
CA THR A 322 -3.74 12.60 -47.93
C THR A 322 -3.86 12.06 -49.36
N SER A 323 -4.86 11.22 -49.61
CA SER A 323 -5.17 10.65 -50.93
C SER A 323 -6.21 11.48 -51.70
N PHE A 324 -6.72 12.57 -51.11
CA PHE A 324 -7.63 13.49 -51.78
C PHE A 324 -6.81 14.56 -52.53
N LEU A 325 -7.27 15.00 -53.70
CA LEU A 325 -6.61 16.07 -54.46
C LEU A 325 -6.49 17.37 -53.65
N GLU A 326 -5.34 18.02 -53.71
CA GLU A 326 -5.09 19.31 -53.05
C GLU A 326 -6.02 20.42 -53.57
N GLY A 327 -6.75 21.10 -52.67
CA GLY A 327 -7.54 22.29 -52.97
C GLY A 327 -8.84 22.43 -52.17
N TYR A 328 -9.58 23.53 -52.39
CA TYR A 328 -10.86 23.93 -51.75
C TYR A 328 -12.03 22.93 -51.90
N ARG A 329 -11.76 21.72 -52.40
CA ARG A 329 -12.70 20.69 -52.84
C ARG A 329 -12.67 19.41 -51.98
N GLY A 330 -11.81 19.32 -50.97
CA GLY A 330 -11.67 18.13 -50.11
C GLY A 330 -12.76 17.91 -49.06
N GLN A 331 -13.96 18.50 -49.19
CA GLN A 331 -15.05 18.43 -48.19
C GLN A 331 -16.29 17.66 -48.70
N GLY A 332 -16.12 16.53 -49.38
CA GLY A 332 -17.30 15.80 -49.90
C GLY A 332 -17.02 14.42 -50.48
N HIS A 333 -16.25 13.60 -49.77
CA HIS A 333 -15.80 12.29 -50.29
C HIS A 333 -16.32 11.10 -49.51
N TRP A 334 -16.94 11.33 -48.36
CA TRP A 334 -17.54 10.28 -47.55
C TRP A 334 -19.02 10.11 -47.89
N CYS A 335 -19.37 8.89 -48.29
CA CYS A 335 -20.69 8.52 -48.78
C CYS A 335 -21.25 7.38 -47.93
N LYS A 336 -22.57 7.27 -47.87
CA LYS A 336 -23.30 6.13 -47.30
C LYS A 336 -24.05 5.41 -48.40
N CYS A 337 -23.97 4.08 -48.38
CA CYS A 337 -24.85 3.25 -49.21
C CYS A 337 -26.32 3.44 -48.78
N PRO A 338 -27.31 2.96 -49.57
CA PRO A 338 -28.74 3.02 -49.18
C PRO A 338 -29.06 2.43 -47.80
N ASN A 339 -28.23 1.50 -47.30
CA ASN A 339 -28.38 0.87 -45.99
C ASN A 339 -27.52 1.53 -44.88
N GLY A 340 -26.86 2.66 -45.14
CA GLY A 340 -26.14 3.45 -44.12
C GLY A 340 -24.66 3.13 -43.91
N HIS A 341 -24.09 2.09 -44.53
CA HIS A 341 -22.65 1.79 -44.43
C HIS A 341 -21.80 2.86 -45.13
N ILE A 342 -20.77 3.35 -44.43
CA ILE A 342 -19.90 4.44 -44.87
C ILE A 342 -18.79 3.90 -45.79
N TYR A 343 -18.56 4.58 -46.91
CA TYR A 343 -17.44 4.36 -47.82
C TYR A 343 -16.90 5.71 -48.33
N VAL A 344 -15.73 5.69 -48.97
CA VAL A 344 -15.07 6.90 -49.46
C VAL A 344 -14.77 6.83 -50.95
N ILE A 345 -14.87 7.97 -51.64
CA ILE A 345 -14.48 8.17 -53.04
C ILE A 345 -13.26 9.09 -53.09
N THR A 346 -12.10 8.60 -53.51
CA THR A 346 -10.81 9.29 -53.31
C THR A 346 -10.40 10.24 -54.44
N GLU A 347 -10.31 9.77 -55.69
CA GLU A 347 -9.49 10.41 -56.73
C GLU A 347 -10.03 11.73 -57.29
N CYS A 348 -11.30 11.78 -57.72
CA CYS A 348 -11.89 12.96 -58.36
C CYS A 348 -13.08 13.56 -57.58
N GLY A 349 -13.39 12.95 -56.42
CA GLY A 349 -14.49 13.34 -55.54
C GLY A 349 -15.90 12.99 -56.01
N GLY A 350 -16.08 12.58 -57.26
CA GLY A 350 -17.31 12.02 -57.80
C GLY A 350 -17.12 10.55 -58.21
N PRO A 351 -18.19 9.76 -58.28
CA PRO A 351 -18.07 8.37 -58.70
C PRO A 351 -17.88 8.25 -60.21
N MET A 352 -16.82 7.53 -60.61
CA MET A 352 -16.56 7.15 -62.02
C MET A 352 -16.68 5.65 -62.25
N GLU A 353 -16.75 4.86 -61.18
CA GLU A 353 -16.92 3.41 -61.21
C GLU A 353 -18.08 2.97 -60.30
N GLU A 354 -18.84 1.98 -60.75
CA GLU A 354 -19.82 1.29 -59.92
C GLU A 354 -19.14 0.17 -59.14
N ALA A 355 -19.50 0.05 -57.86
CA ALA A 355 -19.04 -1.03 -56.98
C ALA A 355 -20.22 -1.58 -56.16
N VAL A 356 -19.92 -2.60 -55.34
CA VAL A 356 -20.89 -3.17 -54.39
C VAL A 356 -20.42 -2.91 -52.96
N CYS A 357 -21.36 -2.57 -52.08
CA CYS A 357 -21.08 -2.37 -50.66
C CYS A 357 -20.46 -3.66 -50.07
N PRO A 358 -19.29 -3.60 -49.41
CA PRO A 358 -18.64 -4.78 -48.84
C PRO A 358 -19.51 -5.50 -47.82
N GLU A 359 -20.36 -4.75 -47.10
CA GLU A 359 -21.20 -5.24 -46.00
C GLU A 359 -22.54 -5.77 -46.51
N CYS A 360 -23.35 -4.92 -47.15
CA CYS A 360 -24.74 -5.28 -47.53
C CYS A 360 -24.95 -5.59 -49.02
N LYS A 361 -23.87 -5.57 -49.83
CA LYS A 361 -23.86 -5.96 -51.26
C LYS A 361 -24.75 -5.14 -52.20
N VAL A 362 -25.37 -4.05 -51.74
CA VAL A 362 -26.10 -3.10 -52.59
C VAL A 362 -25.13 -2.31 -53.48
N ARG A 363 -25.62 -1.80 -54.62
CA ARG A 363 -24.81 -0.96 -55.52
C ARG A 363 -24.41 0.35 -54.83
N ILE A 364 -23.15 0.73 -55.00
CA ILE A 364 -22.54 1.99 -54.53
C ILE A 364 -21.66 2.57 -55.64
N GLY A 365 -21.11 3.76 -55.44
CA GLY A 365 -20.33 4.44 -56.49
C GLY A 365 -21.24 5.06 -57.54
N GLY A 366 -20.96 4.84 -58.83
CA GLY A 366 -21.70 5.44 -59.93
C GLY A 366 -20.85 5.71 -61.17
N GLN A 367 -21.41 6.37 -62.18
CA GLN A 367 -20.71 6.68 -63.44
C GLN A 367 -20.92 8.13 -63.85
N ASN A 368 -19.96 8.71 -64.56
CA ASN A 368 -20.03 10.10 -65.05
C ASN A 368 -20.35 11.11 -63.93
N HIS A 369 -19.72 10.92 -62.76
CA HIS A 369 -19.96 11.68 -61.52
C HIS A 369 -21.40 11.63 -60.98
N ARG A 370 -22.25 10.74 -61.49
CA ARG A 370 -23.61 10.51 -60.99
C ARG A 370 -23.61 9.31 -60.05
N HIS A 371 -23.97 9.55 -58.80
CA HIS A 371 -24.07 8.52 -57.77
C HIS A 371 -25.16 7.48 -58.08
N ALA A 372 -24.91 6.26 -57.64
CA ALA A 372 -25.90 5.20 -57.62
C ALA A 372 -27.13 5.62 -56.77
N GLN A 373 -28.30 5.09 -57.13
CA GLN A 373 -29.55 5.47 -56.49
C GLN A 373 -29.54 5.15 -54.98
N GLY A 374 -29.96 6.12 -54.17
CA GLY A 374 -30.08 5.98 -52.72
C GLY A 374 -28.78 6.20 -51.94
N VAL A 375 -27.67 6.55 -52.60
CA VAL A 375 -26.45 7.01 -51.93
C VAL A 375 -26.72 8.35 -51.23
N THR A 376 -26.23 8.49 -50.01
CA THR A 376 -26.34 9.72 -49.20
C THR A 376 -24.97 10.19 -48.72
N VAL A 377 -24.84 11.45 -48.31
CA VAL A 377 -23.59 11.98 -47.74
C VAL A 377 -23.37 11.45 -46.32
N ALA A 378 -22.12 11.16 -45.96
CA ALA A 378 -21.72 10.77 -44.61
C ALA A 378 -21.20 11.97 -43.81
N SER A 379 -22.10 12.93 -43.53
CA SER A 379 -21.78 14.19 -42.84
C SER A 379 -21.04 14.01 -41.51
N GLU A 380 -21.24 12.87 -40.85
CA GLU A 380 -20.54 12.51 -39.62
C GLU A 380 -19.01 12.41 -39.78
N MET A 381 -18.48 12.15 -40.99
CA MET A 381 -17.04 11.97 -41.24
C MET A 381 -16.27 13.27 -41.41
N ASP A 382 -16.81 14.22 -42.18
CA ASP A 382 -16.11 15.42 -42.65
C ASP A 382 -16.92 16.71 -42.52
N GLY A 383 -18.17 16.63 -42.03
CA GLY A 383 -19.08 17.77 -41.94
C GLY A 383 -19.72 18.18 -43.28
N ALA A 384 -19.58 17.38 -44.34
CA ALA A 384 -20.18 17.68 -45.64
C ALA A 384 -21.71 17.57 -45.59
N ASN A 385 -22.41 18.57 -46.12
CA ASN A 385 -23.87 18.60 -46.12
C ASN A 385 -24.51 18.05 -47.41
N HIS A 386 -23.72 17.83 -48.46
CA HIS A 386 -24.20 17.38 -49.77
C HIS A 386 -23.16 16.48 -50.44
N LEU A 387 -23.61 15.60 -51.36
CA LEU A 387 -22.69 14.84 -52.19
C LEU A 387 -22.02 15.75 -53.22
N MET A 388 -20.77 15.47 -53.53
CA MET A 388 -20.09 16.12 -54.65
C MET A 388 -20.76 15.76 -55.98
N PHE A 389 -20.83 16.74 -56.89
CA PHE A 389 -21.45 16.62 -58.23
C PHE A 389 -22.96 16.33 -58.22
N GLN A 390 -23.64 16.64 -57.13
CA GLN A 390 -25.10 16.62 -57.03
C GLN A 390 -25.64 17.97 -57.57
N THR A 391 -25.95 18.05 -58.87
CA THR A 391 -26.71 19.18 -59.47
C THR A 391 -28.17 18.85 -59.63
#